data_AF-A0A502FZL7-F1
#
_entry.id   AF-A0A502FZL7-F1
#
_cell.length_a   1.000
_cell.length_b   1.000
_cell.length_c   1.000
_cell.angle_alpha   90.00
_cell.angle_beta   90.00
_cell.angle_gamma   90.00
#
_symmetry.space_group_name_H-M   'P 1'
#
loop_
_entity.id
_entity.type
_entity.pdbx_description
1 polymer ?
#
loop_
_entity_poly.entity_id
_entity_poly.type
_entity_poly.pdbx_seq_one_letter_code
_entity_poly.pdbx_strand_id
1 'polypeptide(L)'
;MRMLRLILPALALAAPVPAMAGCQISKMLELPVTMNGRSPMVLAKFGAKDARFILDSGAFYSTISRANAAEFGEHVMALPSYFRVRGIGGDSTAGFITAKDFSIGGIAIPKADFVVAGSDTGTAGLLGQNVLGIGDVEYDLPHGAVRLMKTTGCAKLSLAYWAGDKPVTMVQLAAPGLGPWKPHTIGTILLNGVKIRAMFDSGAQGSLVSLAAAKRAGVTPDSPGVIRTGSSRGLGARQVPAWLAPFDSIDIGGEAIRRPRLTISEIGMENIDMLVGADFFLTHRLFVSNANRALFITYEGGPVFNLAPKGAMSADGKALDLSNTAPEPTTAEEFSRRGAVSFSNRRITEALLDFTKACTLAPTEGRYFYQRAMARLANRQRDAALGDLAESIRLAPNDPDARIARARLTVSGSAAAEALDDVKVADHALAPSSDKRLAVASLYDRLDTPEAAITNYDLWLASHPEDSSRASALNGRCWARGLLGRDPDKALADCNAALRIEPKNPSYLDSRGLIRLRRGELRQALADYDAALAIAPKNAWTLYMRSLVEAKNGNVPESERDRALALSLEPKVVDRARKIGL
;
A
#
# COMPACT_ATOMS: atom_id res chain seq x y z
N MET A 1 -74.24 19.78 37.91
CA MET A 1 -72.92 20.21 37.42
C MET A 1 -72.44 19.23 36.34
N ARG A 2 -72.65 19.57 35.07
CA ARG A 2 -72.01 18.91 33.92
C ARG A 2 -71.09 19.95 33.29
N MET A 3 -69.79 19.70 33.27
CA MET A 3 -68.85 20.44 32.42
C MET A 3 -68.10 19.44 31.54
N LEU A 4 -68.42 19.53 30.26
CA LEU A 4 -67.67 18.97 29.14
C LEU A 4 -66.30 19.69 29.09
N ARG A 5 -65.18 18.97 29.14
CA ARG A 5 -63.86 19.51 28.82
C ARG A 5 -63.44 19.02 27.44
N LEU A 6 -63.33 19.98 26.52
CA LEU A 6 -62.72 19.84 25.20
C LEU A 6 -61.26 19.39 25.34
N ILE A 7 -60.85 18.43 24.51
CA ILE A 7 -59.46 18.10 24.22
C ILE A 7 -59.05 18.94 23.00
N LEU A 8 -58.10 19.87 23.18
CA LEU A 8 -57.37 20.49 22.07
C LEU A 8 -56.10 19.65 21.79
N PRO A 9 -55.78 19.30 20.53
CA PRO A 9 -54.45 18.79 20.22
C PRO A 9 -53.46 19.97 20.23
N ALA A 10 -52.44 19.87 21.07
CA ALA A 10 -51.29 20.78 21.03
C ALA A 10 -50.50 20.47 19.75
N LEU A 11 -50.67 21.32 18.74
CA LEU A 11 -49.82 21.36 17.56
C LEU A 11 -48.44 21.85 18.03
N ALA A 12 -47.49 20.93 18.22
CA ALA A 12 -46.10 21.27 18.43
C ALA A 12 -45.56 21.84 17.10
N LEU A 13 -45.49 23.18 17.00
CA LEU A 13 -44.71 23.82 15.96
C LEU A 13 -43.25 23.47 16.19
N ALA A 14 -42.72 22.56 15.38
CA ALA A 14 -41.29 22.44 15.15
C ALA A 14 -40.80 23.79 14.61
N ALA A 15 -39.93 24.47 15.35
CA ALA A 15 -39.24 25.64 14.84
C ALA A 15 -38.40 25.21 13.61
N PRO A 16 -38.54 25.85 12.44
CA PRO A 16 -37.70 25.54 11.30
C PRO A 16 -36.26 25.92 11.65
N VAL A 17 -35.36 24.94 11.61
CA VAL A 17 -33.91 25.18 11.48
C VAL A 17 -33.75 26.19 10.33
N PRO A 18 -32.94 27.26 10.46
CA PRO A 18 -32.76 28.20 9.38
C PRO A 18 -32.33 27.41 8.15
N ALA A 19 -33.21 27.38 7.16
CA ALA A 19 -33.00 26.64 5.94
C ALA A 19 -31.68 27.09 5.31
N MET A 20 -30.98 26.13 4.69
CA MET A 20 -29.98 26.33 3.65
C MET A 20 -30.57 27.09 2.44
N ALA A 21 -31.23 28.23 2.66
CA ALA A 21 -31.85 29.03 1.63
C ALA A 21 -30.75 29.59 0.73
N GLY A 22 -30.52 28.91 -0.39
CA GLY A 22 -29.56 29.29 -1.44
C GLY A 22 -28.30 28.43 -1.54
N CYS A 23 -27.99 27.55 -0.58
CA CYS A 23 -26.90 26.58 -0.73
C CYS A 23 -27.39 25.31 -1.41
N GLN A 24 -26.85 25.04 -2.59
CA GLN A 24 -27.12 23.83 -3.36
C GLN A 24 -25.87 22.95 -3.38
N ILE A 25 -26.02 21.72 -2.90
CA ILE A 25 -25.00 20.67 -2.97
C ILE A 25 -25.51 19.62 -3.95
N SER A 26 -24.79 19.36 -5.02
CA SER A 26 -25.16 18.33 -6.00
C SER A 26 -23.98 17.40 -6.30
N LYS A 27 -24.31 16.12 -6.47
CA LYS A 27 -23.34 15.07 -6.79
C LYS A 27 -23.07 15.08 -8.30
N MET A 28 -21.82 15.33 -8.68
CA MET A 28 -21.36 15.28 -10.07
C MET A 28 -21.05 13.84 -10.48
N LEU A 29 -20.34 13.11 -9.62
CA LEU A 29 -19.90 11.74 -9.86
C LEU A 29 -19.80 11.01 -8.53
N GLU A 30 -20.22 9.75 -8.51
CA GLU A 30 -19.94 8.82 -7.41
C GLU A 30 -19.00 7.73 -7.91
N LEU A 31 -17.89 7.55 -7.22
CA LEU A 31 -16.91 6.52 -7.47
C LEU A 31 -17.06 5.45 -6.37
N PRO A 32 -17.55 4.25 -6.70
CA PRO A 32 -17.46 3.12 -5.78
C PRO A 32 -16.00 2.80 -5.49
N VAL A 33 -15.66 2.69 -4.21
CA VAL A 33 -14.31 2.39 -3.73
C VAL A 33 -14.27 0.99 -3.14
N THR A 34 -13.33 0.20 -3.62
CA THR A 34 -12.99 -1.10 -3.04
C THR A 34 -11.62 -0.99 -2.40
N MET A 35 -11.49 -1.37 -1.14
CA MET A 35 -10.18 -1.33 -0.48
C MET A 35 -9.31 -2.51 -0.90
N ASN A 36 -8.04 -2.26 -1.20
CA ASN A 36 -7.02 -3.30 -1.35
C ASN A 36 -5.91 -3.04 -0.31
N GLY A 37 -5.92 -3.80 0.78
CA GLY A 37 -5.26 -3.33 2.00
C GLY A 37 -5.79 -1.94 2.36
N ARG A 38 -4.93 -1.00 2.72
CA ARG A 38 -5.36 0.39 3.01
C ARG A 38 -5.35 1.31 1.80
N SER A 39 -5.25 0.79 0.58
CA SER A 39 -5.34 1.60 -0.63
C SER A 39 -6.78 1.68 -1.13
N PRO A 40 -7.38 2.87 -1.26
CA PRO A 40 -8.72 3.04 -1.83
C PRO A 40 -8.67 2.89 -3.35
N MET A 41 -9.19 1.77 -3.87
CA MET A 41 -9.15 1.47 -5.29
C MET A 41 -10.42 1.91 -6.00
N VAL A 42 -10.26 2.52 -7.17
CA VAL A 42 -11.33 2.75 -8.14
C VAL A 42 -11.03 2.08 -9.46
N LEU A 43 -12.10 1.64 -10.12
CA LEU A 43 -12.02 1.08 -11.46
C LEU A 43 -12.14 2.20 -12.50
N ALA A 44 -11.19 2.21 -13.42
CA ALA A 44 -11.15 3.03 -14.61
C ALA A 44 -10.88 2.13 -15.83
N LYS A 45 -10.91 2.71 -17.03
CA LYS A 45 -10.58 2.02 -18.27
C LYS A 45 -9.71 2.86 -19.18
N PHE A 46 -8.76 2.21 -19.85
CA PHE A 46 -8.07 2.72 -21.03
C PHE A 46 -8.57 1.93 -22.24
N GLY A 47 -9.49 2.52 -23.00
CA GLY A 47 -10.24 1.81 -24.04
C GLY A 47 -10.99 0.62 -23.45
N ALA A 48 -10.68 -0.59 -23.91
CA ALA A 48 -11.28 -1.83 -23.41
C ALA A 48 -10.55 -2.45 -22.19
N LYS A 49 -9.39 -1.90 -21.79
CA LYS A 49 -8.57 -2.46 -20.71
C LYS A 49 -8.98 -1.86 -19.38
N ASP A 50 -9.28 -2.73 -18.41
CA ASP A 50 -9.53 -2.32 -17.04
C ASP A 50 -8.24 -1.83 -16.37
N ALA A 51 -8.36 -0.75 -15.60
CA ALA A 51 -7.28 -0.14 -14.86
C ALA A 51 -7.74 0.18 -13.43
N ARG A 52 -7.02 -0.32 -12.43
CA ARG A 52 -7.30 0.00 -11.02
C ARG A 52 -6.37 1.10 -10.56
N PHE A 53 -6.94 2.20 -10.10
CA PHE A 53 -6.19 3.33 -9.57
C PHE A 53 -6.38 3.47 -8.07
N ILE A 54 -5.33 3.90 -7.38
CA ILE A 54 -5.43 4.40 -6.02
C ILE A 54 -5.98 5.82 -6.10
N LEU A 55 -7.07 6.11 -5.36
CA LEU A 55 -7.50 7.49 -5.16
C LEU A 55 -6.54 8.18 -4.21
N ASP A 56 -5.82 9.18 -4.70
CA ASP A 56 -4.72 9.80 -3.97
C ASP A 56 -4.91 11.33 -3.91
N SER A 57 -5.49 11.80 -2.82
CA SER A 57 -5.64 13.24 -2.55
C SER A 57 -4.31 13.95 -2.30
N GLY A 58 -3.25 13.21 -1.97
CA GLY A 58 -1.88 13.71 -1.82
C GLY A 58 -1.14 13.86 -3.15
N ALA A 59 -1.55 13.17 -4.21
CA ALA A 59 -0.95 13.29 -5.53
C ALA A 59 -1.36 14.61 -6.23
N PHE A 60 -0.38 15.48 -6.50
CA PHE A 60 -0.62 16.76 -7.20
C PHE A 60 -1.17 16.57 -8.62
N TYR A 61 -0.93 15.41 -9.22
CA TYR A 61 -1.38 15.02 -10.54
C TYR A 61 -1.56 13.51 -10.61
N SER A 62 -2.42 13.03 -11.50
CA SER A 62 -2.59 11.60 -11.73
C SER A 62 -1.33 11.01 -12.33
N THR A 63 -0.90 9.86 -11.82
CA THR A 63 0.30 9.17 -12.26
C THR A 63 -0.02 7.77 -12.75
N ILE A 64 0.83 7.26 -13.63
CA ILE A 64 0.88 5.82 -13.97
C ILE A 64 2.33 5.35 -13.99
N SER A 65 2.56 4.06 -13.78
CA SER A 65 3.89 3.49 -13.94
C SER A 65 4.25 3.35 -15.42
N ARG A 66 5.55 3.27 -15.74
CA ARG A 66 6.02 2.97 -17.10
C ARG A 66 5.55 1.58 -17.56
N ALA A 67 5.49 0.62 -16.64
CA ALA A 67 4.99 -0.71 -16.90
C ALA A 67 3.53 -0.69 -17.34
N ASN A 68 2.66 0.00 -16.60
CA ASN A 68 1.23 0.06 -16.95
C ASN A 68 0.98 0.89 -18.22
N ALA A 69 1.75 1.95 -18.46
CA ALA A 69 1.68 2.67 -19.74
C ALA A 69 1.91 1.71 -20.92
N ALA A 70 2.92 0.83 -20.83
CA ALA A 70 3.18 -0.19 -21.82
C ALA A 70 2.04 -1.23 -21.92
N GLU A 71 1.49 -1.68 -20.78
CA GLU A 71 0.35 -2.62 -20.75
C GLU A 71 -0.90 -2.03 -21.41
N PHE A 72 -1.15 -0.73 -21.24
CA PHE A 72 -2.27 -0.04 -21.87
C PHE A 72 -2.02 0.26 -23.35
N GLY A 73 -0.76 0.23 -23.80
CA GLY A 73 -0.36 0.55 -25.17
C GLY A 73 -0.19 2.05 -25.40
N GLU A 74 0.03 2.80 -24.32
CA GLU A 74 0.22 4.24 -24.33
C GLU A 74 1.68 4.60 -24.67
N HIS A 75 1.86 5.64 -25.47
CA HIS A 75 3.19 6.11 -25.85
C HIS A 75 3.70 7.16 -24.86
N VAL A 76 4.72 6.78 -24.08
CA VAL A 76 5.33 7.68 -23.08
C VAL A 76 6.21 8.72 -23.77
N MET A 77 5.79 9.98 -23.71
CA MET A 77 6.63 11.11 -24.10
C MET A 77 7.59 11.44 -22.96
N ALA A 78 8.87 11.63 -23.29
CA ALA A 78 9.85 12.07 -22.30
C ALA A 78 9.62 13.55 -21.94
N LEU A 79 9.61 13.87 -20.65
CA LEU A 79 9.69 15.26 -20.20
C LEU A 79 11.17 15.67 -20.11
N PRO A 80 11.48 16.99 -20.14
CA PRO A 80 12.85 17.47 -19.96
C PRO A 80 13.49 16.89 -18.69
N SER A 81 14.79 16.59 -18.73
CA SER A 81 15.50 15.87 -17.66
C SER A 81 15.48 16.58 -16.30
N TYR A 82 15.28 17.91 -16.28
CA TYR A 82 15.12 18.69 -15.05
C TYR A 82 13.74 18.52 -14.40
N PHE A 83 12.74 18.03 -15.13
CA PHE A 83 11.41 17.76 -14.58
C PHE A 83 11.44 16.41 -13.86
N ARG A 84 11.31 16.46 -12.53
CA ARG A 84 11.40 15.30 -11.64
C ARG A 84 10.15 15.26 -10.78
N VAL A 85 9.63 14.06 -10.54
CA VAL A 85 8.52 13.85 -9.59
C VAL A 85 9.13 13.42 -8.26
N ARG A 86 8.77 14.09 -7.17
CA ARG A 86 9.30 13.80 -5.83
C ARG A 86 8.25 13.10 -4.97
N GLY A 87 8.64 12.02 -4.30
CA GLY A 87 7.83 11.33 -3.30
C GLY A 87 8.66 10.84 -2.11
N ILE A 88 8.06 10.00 -1.26
CA ILE A 88 8.73 9.41 -0.09
C ILE A 88 9.98 8.62 -0.50
N GLY A 89 9.94 7.95 -1.64
CA GLY A 89 11.07 7.20 -2.21
C GLY A 89 12.11 8.08 -2.92
N GLY A 90 11.98 9.41 -2.87
CA GLY A 90 12.87 10.37 -3.51
C GLY A 90 12.39 10.84 -4.90
N ASP A 91 13.32 11.37 -5.69
CA ASP A 91 13.03 11.90 -7.03
C ASP A 91 13.01 10.77 -8.08
N SER A 92 12.02 10.80 -8.97
CA SER A 92 11.86 9.91 -10.12
C SER A 92 11.86 10.71 -11.42
N THR A 93 12.37 10.11 -12.50
CA THR A 93 12.18 10.65 -13.86
C THR A 93 10.69 10.72 -14.19
N ALA A 94 10.33 11.73 -14.99
CA ALA A 94 8.97 11.92 -15.42
C ALA A 94 8.87 11.70 -16.93
N GLY A 95 7.88 10.91 -17.34
CA GLY A 95 7.31 10.97 -18.67
C GLY A 95 5.89 11.53 -18.60
N PHE A 96 5.23 11.54 -19.74
CA PHE A 96 3.87 12.01 -19.86
C PHE A 96 3.11 11.20 -20.91
N ILE A 97 1.83 10.94 -20.65
CA ILE A 97 0.90 10.42 -21.65
C ILE A 97 -0.38 11.26 -21.65
N THR A 98 -1.05 11.30 -22.80
CA THR A 98 -2.42 11.83 -22.94
C THR A 98 -3.30 10.70 -23.42
N ALA A 99 -4.08 10.12 -22.50
CA ALA A 99 -5.00 9.05 -22.78
C ALA A 99 -6.24 9.60 -23.48
N LYS A 100 -6.48 9.17 -24.72
CA LYS A 100 -7.63 9.62 -25.51
C LYS A 100 -8.93 8.94 -25.07
N ASP A 101 -8.83 7.68 -24.67
CA ASP A 101 -9.97 6.80 -24.36
C ASP A 101 -9.99 6.41 -22.88
N PHE A 102 -9.75 7.38 -22.00
CA PHE A 102 -9.83 7.15 -20.55
C PHE A 102 -11.26 7.33 -20.05
N SER A 103 -11.70 6.42 -19.18
CA SER A 103 -12.99 6.58 -18.49
C SER A 103 -12.91 6.13 -17.03
N ILE A 104 -13.71 6.77 -16.18
CA ILE A 104 -13.81 6.47 -14.76
C ILE A 104 -15.25 6.65 -14.30
N GLY A 105 -15.77 5.71 -13.49
CA GLY A 105 -17.16 5.77 -13.02
C GLY A 105 -18.19 5.78 -14.17
N GLY A 106 -17.85 5.18 -15.32
CA GLY A 106 -18.68 5.19 -16.53
C GLY A 106 -18.65 6.50 -17.32
N ILE A 107 -17.87 7.50 -16.90
CA ILE A 107 -17.72 8.78 -17.60
C ILE A 107 -16.43 8.78 -18.39
N ALA A 108 -16.52 9.06 -19.70
CA ALA A 108 -15.36 9.29 -20.54
C ALA A 108 -14.74 10.66 -20.25
N ILE A 109 -13.43 10.68 -20.01
CA ILE A 109 -12.63 11.89 -19.84
C ILE A 109 -11.72 11.99 -21.06
N PRO A 110 -12.12 12.73 -22.11
CA PRO A 110 -11.30 12.85 -23.30
C PRO A 110 -10.02 13.61 -22.97
N LYS A 111 -8.87 13.08 -23.43
CA LYS A 111 -7.54 13.65 -23.17
C LYS A 111 -7.19 13.71 -21.68
N ALA A 112 -7.34 12.59 -21.00
CA ALA A 112 -6.88 12.47 -19.62
C ALA A 112 -5.35 12.36 -19.59
N ASP A 113 -4.72 13.35 -18.98
CA ASP A 113 -3.28 13.45 -18.89
C ASP A 113 -2.75 12.74 -17.64
N PHE A 114 -1.65 11.99 -17.80
CA PHE A 114 -0.96 11.31 -16.70
C PHE A 114 0.53 11.56 -16.76
N VAL A 115 1.11 11.78 -15.57
CA VAL A 115 2.56 11.76 -15.40
C VAL A 115 3.03 10.31 -15.27
N VAL A 116 4.01 9.92 -16.07
CA VAL A 116 4.60 8.58 -15.99
C VAL A 116 5.80 8.63 -15.05
N ALA A 117 5.64 8.10 -13.84
CA ALA A 117 6.69 8.15 -12.82
C ALA A 117 6.49 7.07 -11.74
N GLY A 118 7.53 6.84 -10.95
CA GLY A 118 7.46 6.00 -9.76
C GLY A 118 7.55 4.49 -10.01
N SER A 119 7.32 3.75 -8.93
CA SER A 119 7.27 2.28 -8.89
C SER A 119 5.90 1.78 -9.33
N ASP A 120 5.82 0.60 -9.93
CA ASP A 120 4.53 -0.09 -10.12
C ASP A 120 4.13 -0.69 -8.76
N THR A 121 2.97 -0.29 -8.26
CA THR A 121 2.45 -0.77 -6.96
C THR A 121 1.50 -1.97 -7.12
N GLY A 122 1.51 -2.63 -8.28
CA GLY A 122 0.54 -3.65 -8.66
C GLY A 122 -0.82 -3.06 -9.04
N THR A 123 -0.86 -1.76 -9.35
CA THR A 123 -2.04 -0.96 -9.70
C THR A 123 -1.66 -0.03 -10.85
N ALA A 124 -2.62 0.39 -11.67
CA ALA A 124 -2.37 1.24 -12.83
C ALA A 124 -1.63 2.55 -12.48
N GLY A 125 -1.94 3.12 -11.31
CA GLY A 125 -1.28 4.30 -10.77
C GLY A 125 -2.14 5.04 -9.75
N LEU A 126 -1.92 6.36 -9.65
CA LEU A 126 -2.58 7.25 -8.71
C LEU A 126 -3.55 8.17 -9.47
N LEU A 127 -4.76 8.37 -8.96
CA LEU A 127 -5.66 9.42 -9.41
C LEU A 127 -5.54 10.60 -8.47
N GLY A 128 -4.93 11.66 -8.99
CA GLY A 128 -4.60 12.87 -8.23
C GLY A 128 -5.51 14.04 -8.52
N GLN A 129 -5.02 15.21 -8.17
CA GLN A 129 -5.80 16.46 -8.12
C GLN A 129 -6.25 17.01 -9.48
N ASN A 130 -5.68 16.57 -10.60
CA ASN A 130 -6.22 16.91 -11.92
C ASN A 130 -7.58 16.24 -12.20
N VAL A 131 -7.92 15.18 -11.47
CA VAL A 131 -9.25 14.53 -11.51
C VAL A 131 -10.05 14.88 -10.26
N LEU A 132 -9.44 14.75 -9.08
CA LEU A 132 -10.11 15.01 -7.80
C LEU A 132 -10.44 16.49 -7.60
N GLY A 133 -9.61 17.39 -8.09
CA GLY A 133 -9.77 18.83 -7.94
C GLY A 133 -10.76 19.48 -8.92
N ILE A 134 -11.46 18.70 -9.75
CA ILE A 134 -12.49 19.23 -10.69
C ILE A 134 -13.67 19.86 -9.93
N GLY A 135 -13.93 19.40 -8.70
CA GLY A 135 -14.98 19.92 -7.83
C GLY A 135 -14.59 19.82 -6.36
N ASP A 136 -15.57 20.05 -5.49
CA ASP A 136 -15.44 19.67 -4.08
C ASP A 136 -15.44 18.14 -4.00
N VAL A 137 -14.83 17.57 -2.95
CA VAL A 137 -14.68 16.11 -2.84
C VAL A 137 -15.17 15.62 -1.49
N GLU A 138 -16.05 14.64 -1.52
CA GLU A 138 -16.47 13.91 -0.34
C GLU A 138 -15.78 12.54 -0.32
N TYR A 139 -15.02 12.28 0.73
CA TYR A 139 -14.41 10.99 1.00
C TYR A 139 -15.24 10.25 2.05
N ASP A 140 -15.88 9.18 1.60
CA ASP A 140 -16.75 8.32 2.41
C ASP A 140 -16.24 6.88 2.34
N LEU A 141 -14.94 6.72 2.61
CA LEU A 141 -14.29 5.40 2.61
C LEU A 141 -14.88 4.41 3.62
N PRO A 142 -15.40 4.82 4.82
CA PRO A 142 -16.09 3.91 5.72
C PRO A 142 -17.29 3.20 5.06
N HIS A 143 -17.89 3.83 4.05
CA HIS A 143 -19.01 3.28 3.27
C HIS A 143 -18.62 2.94 1.82
N GLY A 144 -17.32 2.92 1.50
CA GLY A 144 -16.81 2.49 0.20
C GLY A 144 -17.16 3.43 -0.96
N ALA A 145 -17.15 4.75 -0.74
CA ALA A 145 -17.43 5.72 -1.79
C ALA A 145 -16.55 6.98 -1.73
N VAL A 146 -16.29 7.57 -2.90
CA VAL A 146 -15.79 8.95 -3.04
C VAL A 146 -16.68 9.67 -4.03
N ARG A 147 -17.06 10.92 -3.73
CA ARG A 147 -18.00 11.69 -4.56
C ARG A 147 -17.37 13.02 -4.96
N LEU A 148 -17.45 13.32 -6.25
CA LEU A 148 -17.18 14.68 -6.74
C LEU A 148 -18.47 15.49 -6.64
N MET A 149 -18.37 16.66 -6.05
CA MET A 149 -19.48 17.47 -5.60
C MET A 149 -19.38 18.87 -6.22
N LYS A 150 -20.53 19.42 -6.58
CA LYS A 150 -20.67 20.82 -6.97
C LYS A 150 -21.44 21.55 -5.87
N THR A 151 -20.88 22.66 -5.41
CA THR A 151 -21.50 23.51 -4.40
C THR A 151 -21.76 24.91 -4.97
N THR A 152 -22.96 25.44 -4.77
CA THR A 152 -23.36 26.78 -5.21
C THR A 152 -24.01 27.50 -4.04
N GLY A 153 -23.55 28.71 -3.70
CA GLY A 153 -24.14 29.50 -2.60
C GLY A 153 -23.86 28.96 -1.20
N CYS A 154 -22.82 28.13 -1.03
CA CYS A 154 -22.52 27.41 0.20
C CYS A 154 -21.38 27.99 1.05
N ALA A 155 -21.01 29.25 0.79
CA ALA A 155 -19.91 29.91 1.48
C ALA A 155 -20.23 30.08 2.98
N LYS A 156 -19.24 29.78 3.83
CA LYS A 156 -19.28 29.84 5.31
C LYS A 156 -20.25 28.86 5.99
N LEU A 157 -20.87 27.95 5.24
CA LEU A 157 -21.72 26.91 5.79
C LEU A 157 -20.92 25.63 6.06
N SER A 158 -21.33 24.86 7.07
CA SER A 158 -20.87 23.48 7.22
C SER A 158 -21.41 22.64 6.08
N LEU A 159 -20.53 21.86 5.44
CA LEU A 159 -20.91 20.95 4.36
C LEU A 159 -20.88 19.48 4.78
N ALA A 160 -20.80 19.22 6.09
CA ALA A 160 -21.04 17.89 6.65
C ALA A 160 -22.55 17.60 6.74
N TYR A 161 -23.24 17.62 5.59
CA TYR A 161 -24.70 17.49 5.50
C TYR A 161 -25.22 16.12 5.97
N TRP A 162 -24.33 15.12 6.11
CA TRP A 162 -24.64 13.79 6.62
C TRP A 162 -24.53 13.68 8.15
N ALA A 163 -23.93 14.66 8.82
CA ALA A 163 -23.49 14.51 10.21
C ALA A 163 -24.66 14.28 11.19
N GLY A 164 -25.83 14.84 10.90
CA GLY A 164 -26.93 14.87 11.86
C GLY A 164 -26.47 15.51 13.17
N ASP A 165 -26.61 14.78 14.28
CA ASP A 165 -26.17 15.22 15.61
C ASP A 165 -24.69 14.90 15.92
N LYS A 166 -23.97 14.23 14.99
CA LYS A 166 -22.54 13.93 15.18
C LYS A 166 -21.72 15.23 15.21
N PRO A 167 -20.69 15.34 16.08
CA PRO A 167 -19.78 16.46 16.05
C PRO A 167 -19.12 16.61 14.68
N VAL A 168 -19.06 17.86 14.20
CA VAL A 168 -18.36 18.21 12.96
C VAL A 168 -17.08 18.95 13.32
N THR A 169 -15.97 18.34 12.95
CA THR A 169 -14.63 18.93 13.03
C THR A 169 -14.39 19.75 11.77
N MET A 170 -13.80 20.94 11.92
CA MET A 170 -13.47 21.80 10.77
C MET A 170 -11.98 22.16 10.79
N VAL A 171 -11.30 21.85 9.69
CA VAL A 171 -9.89 22.21 9.48
C VAL A 171 -9.81 23.24 8.35
N GLN A 172 -9.29 24.42 8.68
CA GLN A 172 -9.02 25.43 7.66
C GLN A 172 -7.83 25.00 6.79
N LEU A 173 -8.03 24.98 5.48
CA LEU A 173 -7.01 24.64 4.51
C LEU A 173 -6.11 25.84 4.19
N ALA A 174 -4.82 25.55 4.04
CA ALA A 174 -3.81 26.51 3.63
C ALA A 174 -4.18 27.20 2.30
N ALA A 175 -3.68 28.41 2.10
CA ALA A 175 -3.89 29.07 0.81
C ALA A 175 -3.18 28.25 -0.27
N PRO A 176 -3.77 28.13 -1.48
CA PRO A 176 -3.03 27.60 -2.61
C PRO A 176 -1.71 28.37 -2.68
N GLY A 177 -0.58 27.64 -2.66
CA GLY A 177 0.69 28.27 -2.98
C GLY A 177 0.58 28.94 -4.35
N LEU A 178 1.41 29.95 -4.62
CA LEU A 178 1.47 30.63 -5.91
C LEU A 178 1.81 29.61 -7.02
N GLY A 179 0.80 29.00 -7.65
CA GLY A 179 0.94 28.14 -8.83
C GLY A 179 -0.05 26.97 -8.91
N PRO A 180 -0.43 26.55 -10.14
CA PRO A 180 -1.41 25.49 -10.40
C PRO A 180 -0.95 24.07 -9.99
N TRP A 181 0.28 23.92 -9.47
CA TRP A 181 0.94 22.64 -9.19
C TRP A 181 1.02 22.27 -7.71
N LYS A 182 0.28 22.98 -6.82
CA LYS A 182 0.23 22.68 -5.37
C LYS A 182 -1.18 22.52 -4.78
N PRO A 183 -2.15 21.84 -5.44
CA PRO A 183 -3.50 21.67 -4.89
C PRO A 183 -3.54 20.54 -3.83
N HIS A 184 -2.75 20.63 -2.77
CA HIS A 184 -2.81 19.64 -1.70
C HIS A 184 -3.81 20.09 -0.63
N THR A 185 -4.58 19.14 -0.11
CA THR A 185 -5.45 19.36 1.06
C THR A 185 -4.57 19.45 2.31
N ILE A 186 -4.01 20.64 2.56
CA ILE A 186 -3.09 20.89 3.66
C ILE A 186 -3.78 21.70 4.74
N GLY A 187 -3.82 21.17 5.96
CA GLY A 187 -4.29 21.85 7.16
C GLY A 187 -3.19 22.04 8.20
N THR A 188 -3.46 22.85 9.22
CA THR A 188 -2.65 22.90 10.44
C THR A 188 -3.35 22.11 11.52
N ILE A 189 -2.63 21.20 12.17
CA ILE A 189 -3.11 20.40 13.30
C ILE A 189 -2.13 20.54 14.48
N LEU A 190 -2.48 20.02 15.66
CA LEU A 190 -1.58 20.00 16.82
C LEU A 190 -1.14 18.56 17.10
N LEU A 191 0.15 18.35 17.31
CA LEU A 191 0.73 17.09 17.77
C LEU A 191 1.53 17.36 19.04
N ASN A 192 1.10 16.78 20.18
CA ASN A 192 1.57 17.15 21.51
C ASN A 192 1.54 18.68 21.75
N GLY A 193 0.50 19.35 21.24
CA GLY A 193 0.37 20.82 21.32
C GLY A 193 1.23 21.61 20.31
N VAL A 194 2.10 20.96 19.55
CA VAL A 194 2.94 21.59 18.52
C VAL A 194 2.20 21.69 17.20
N LYS A 195 2.16 22.88 16.60
CA LYS A 195 1.59 23.08 15.26
C LYS A 195 2.40 22.32 14.21
N ILE A 196 1.71 21.48 13.44
CA ILE A 196 2.29 20.75 12.31
C ILE A 196 1.43 20.93 11.06
N ARG A 197 2.08 21.00 9.90
CA ARG A 197 1.42 21.05 8.60
C ARG A 197 1.10 19.64 8.13
N ALA A 198 -0.18 19.28 8.15
CA ALA A 198 -0.66 17.97 7.76
C ALA A 198 -1.27 18.00 6.36
N MET A 199 -0.84 17.10 5.48
CA MET A 199 -1.50 16.80 4.22
C MET A 199 -2.48 15.65 4.43
N PHE A 200 -3.73 15.84 4.03
CA PHE A 200 -4.72 14.77 3.99
C PHE A 200 -4.55 14.00 2.68
N ASP A 201 -4.01 12.80 2.80
CA ASP A 201 -3.51 11.97 1.70
C ASP A 201 -4.18 10.59 1.75
N SER A 202 -5.23 10.40 0.95
CA SER A 202 -5.94 9.13 0.84
C SER A 202 -5.11 8.01 0.19
N GLY A 203 -4.03 8.35 -0.53
CA GLY A 203 -3.13 7.39 -1.15
C GLY A 203 -2.09 6.81 -0.18
N ALA A 204 -1.76 7.55 0.88
CA ALA A 204 -0.92 7.05 1.96
C ALA A 204 -1.65 5.97 2.78
N GLN A 205 -1.11 4.74 2.80
CA GLN A 205 -1.71 3.61 3.52
C GLN A 205 -1.84 3.81 5.05
N GLY A 206 -1.09 4.76 5.61
CA GLY A 206 -1.18 5.09 7.03
C GLY A 206 -0.58 6.45 7.31
N SER A 207 -0.98 7.03 8.43
CA SER A 207 -0.52 8.34 8.85
C SER A 207 0.94 8.31 9.27
N LEU A 208 1.70 9.28 8.78
CA LEU A 208 3.16 9.31 8.87
C LEU A 208 3.63 10.73 9.20
N VAL A 209 4.36 10.87 10.31
CA VAL A 209 4.94 12.12 10.79
C VAL A 209 6.44 12.17 10.42
N SER A 210 6.93 13.31 9.95
CA SER A 210 8.35 13.47 9.65
C SER A 210 9.20 13.38 10.91
N LEU A 211 10.43 12.88 10.82
CA LEU A 211 11.36 12.88 11.96
C LEU A 211 11.57 14.28 12.53
N ALA A 212 11.61 15.30 11.66
CA ALA A 212 11.72 16.70 12.09
C ALA A 212 10.50 17.14 12.92
N ALA A 213 9.28 16.84 12.47
CA ALA A 213 8.07 17.21 13.19
C ALA A 213 7.90 16.40 14.49
N ALA A 214 8.20 15.11 14.47
CA ALA A 214 8.20 14.26 15.65
C ALA A 214 9.17 14.83 16.72
N LYS A 215 10.39 15.22 16.31
CA LYS A 215 11.38 15.83 17.20
C LYS A 215 10.86 17.14 17.81
N ARG A 216 10.21 18.00 17.02
CA ARG A 216 9.58 19.22 17.54
C ARG A 216 8.48 18.92 18.56
N ALA A 217 7.75 17.82 18.37
CA ALA A 217 6.73 17.31 19.30
C ALA A 217 7.32 16.48 20.47
N GLY A 218 8.65 16.44 20.64
CA GLY A 218 9.33 15.78 21.76
C GLY A 218 9.60 14.29 21.58
N VAL A 219 9.42 13.74 20.38
CA VAL A 219 9.59 12.30 20.08
C VAL A 219 10.69 12.07 19.05
N THR A 220 11.63 11.19 19.35
CA THR A 220 12.74 10.80 18.47
C THR A 220 12.78 9.27 18.30
N PRO A 221 13.51 8.72 17.31
CA PRO A 221 13.70 7.27 17.19
C PRO A 221 14.21 6.56 18.45
N ASP A 222 14.91 7.27 19.33
CA ASP A 222 15.48 6.75 20.57
C ASP A 222 14.59 7.00 21.81
N SER A 223 13.44 7.64 21.63
CA SER A 223 12.50 7.91 22.73
C SER A 223 11.86 6.61 23.27
N PRO A 224 11.52 6.54 24.57
CA PRO A 224 10.88 5.37 25.16
C PRO A 224 9.60 4.95 24.42
N GLY A 225 9.47 3.64 24.16
CA GLY A 225 8.29 3.06 23.50
C GLY A 225 8.26 3.22 21.97
N VAL A 226 9.25 3.89 21.37
CA VAL A 226 9.43 3.94 19.92
C VAL A 226 10.06 2.62 19.44
N ILE A 227 9.48 2.03 18.40
CA ILE A 227 9.89 0.72 17.88
C ILE A 227 10.14 0.82 16.38
N ARG A 228 11.29 0.33 15.91
CA ARG A 228 11.58 0.26 14.48
C ARG A 228 10.66 -0.77 13.83
N THR A 229 9.87 -0.34 12.84
CA THR A 229 8.87 -1.19 12.17
C THR A 229 9.30 -1.64 10.78
N GLY A 230 10.38 -1.06 10.24
CA GLY A 230 10.95 -1.45 8.95
C GLY A 230 11.35 -0.23 8.15
N SER A 231 10.88 -0.16 6.91
CA SER A 231 11.10 0.97 6.00
C SER A 231 9.78 1.42 5.38
N SER A 232 9.58 2.73 5.27
CA SER A 232 8.55 3.34 4.43
C SER A 232 9.02 3.38 2.97
N ARG A 233 8.05 3.30 2.05
CA ARG A 233 8.21 3.31 0.60
C ARG A 233 7.16 4.22 -0.01
N GLY A 234 7.44 4.74 -1.20
CA GLY A 234 6.49 5.55 -1.98
C GLY A 234 7.09 5.84 -3.35
N LEU A 235 6.63 6.91 -4.00
CA LEU A 235 7.16 7.30 -5.31
C LEU A 235 8.67 7.60 -5.23
N GLY A 236 9.44 6.95 -6.11
CA GLY A 236 10.91 6.95 -6.15
C GLY A 236 11.53 5.59 -5.74
N ALA A 237 12.84 5.44 -5.95
CA ALA A 237 13.54 4.16 -5.81
C ALA A 237 14.01 3.85 -4.37
N ARG A 238 13.96 4.81 -3.44
CA ARG A 238 14.53 4.65 -2.09
C ARG A 238 13.51 4.07 -1.12
N GLN A 239 14.00 3.24 -0.20
CA GLN A 239 13.27 2.85 1.01
C GLN A 239 13.87 3.60 2.19
N VAL A 240 13.04 4.23 3.03
CA VAL A 240 13.50 5.04 4.17
C VAL A 240 13.09 4.37 5.48
N PRO A 241 13.96 4.30 6.52
CA PRO A 241 13.60 3.66 7.77
C PRO A 241 12.35 4.28 8.44
N ALA A 242 11.53 3.43 9.06
CA ALA A 242 10.30 3.82 9.73
C ALA A 242 10.20 3.21 11.14
N TRP A 243 9.55 3.95 12.03
CA TRP A 243 9.30 3.57 13.42
C TRP A 243 7.85 3.84 13.81
N LEU A 244 7.31 3.08 14.75
CA LEU A 244 6.04 3.35 15.40
C LEU A 244 6.30 4.06 16.73
N ALA A 245 5.80 5.28 16.88
CA ALA A 245 6.07 6.13 18.03
C ALA A 245 4.78 6.48 18.81
N PRO A 246 4.84 6.47 20.16
CA PRO A 246 3.75 7.01 20.97
C PRO A 246 3.81 8.55 20.99
N PHE A 247 2.63 9.18 20.99
CA PHE A 247 2.46 10.61 21.25
C PHE A 247 1.41 10.79 22.35
N ASP A 248 1.41 11.93 23.04
CA ASP A 248 0.44 12.23 24.09
C ASP A 248 -0.93 12.58 23.50
N SER A 249 -0.94 13.39 22.44
CA SER A 249 -2.16 13.78 21.74
C SER A 249 -1.91 14.19 20.31
N ILE A 250 -2.93 14.02 19.48
CA ILE A 250 -3.08 14.69 18.18
C ILE A 250 -4.46 15.36 18.16
N ASP A 251 -4.51 16.64 17.81
CA ASP A 251 -5.73 17.42 17.68
C ASP A 251 -5.88 17.85 16.23
N ILE A 252 -6.92 17.34 15.57
CA ILE A 252 -7.27 17.67 14.20
C ILE A 252 -8.53 18.53 14.25
N GLY A 253 -8.41 19.84 14.08
CA GLY A 253 -9.56 20.75 13.96
C GLY A 253 -10.50 20.79 15.18
N GLY A 254 -10.00 20.45 16.38
CA GLY A 254 -10.79 20.33 17.62
C GLY A 254 -11.06 18.88 18.05
N GLU A 255 -10.78 17.90 17.19
CA GLU A 255 -10.86 16.48 17.53
C GLU A 255 -9.57 16.00 18.19
N ALA A 256 -9.56 15.97 19.52
CA ALA A 256 -8.41 15.54 20.30
C ALA A 256 -8.37 14.01 20.51
N ILE A 257 -7.47 13.33 19.81
CA ILE A 257 -7.19 11.90 19.98
C ILE A 257 -6.01 11.75 20.95
N ARG A 258 -6.26 11.06 22.07
CA ARG A 258 -5.26 10.87 23.14
C ARG A 258 -4.49 9.57 22.98
N ARG A 259 -3.19 9.63 23.27
CA ARG A 259 -2.24 8.49 23.24
C ARG A 259 -2.13 7.78 21.88
N PRO A 260 -2.16 8.46 20.72
CA PRO A 260 -2.05 7.78 19.44
C PRO A 260 -0.67 7.13 19.28
N ARG A 261 -0.59 6.09 18.43
CA ARG A 261 0.70 5.57 17.96
C ARG A 261 0.81 5.81 16.46
N LEU A 262 1.70 6.71 16.07
CA LEU A 262 1.86 7.16 14.68
C LEU A 262 3.19 6.66 14.13
N THR A 263 3.24 6.43 12.82
CA THR A 263 4.50 6.12 12.14
C THR A 263 5.34 7.39 12.06
N ILE A 264 6.63 7.31 12.40
CA ILE A 264 7.61 8.36 12.14
C ILE A 264 8.62 7.83 11.12
N SER A 265 9.02 8.68 10.17
CA SER A 265 10.00 8.34 9.13
C SER A 265 10.58 9.63 8.56
N GLU A 266 11.69 9.53 7.83
CA GLU A 266 12.07 10.66 6.98
C GLU A 266 11.04 10.87 5.87
N ILE A 267 10.73 12.14 5.58
CA ILE A 267 9.83 12.56 4.51
C ILE A 267 10.53 13.66 3.72
N GLY A 268 10.85 13.38 2.46
CA GLY A 268 11.45 14.34 1.54
C GLY A 268 10.49 15.38 0.95
N MET A 269 9.45 15.80 1.68
CA MET A 269 8.45 16.74 1.17
C MET A 269 8.63 18.12 1.77
N GLU A 270 8.88 19.12 0.93
CA GLU A 270 9.01 20.50 1.35
C GLU A 270 7.70 20.99 1.96
N ASN A 271 7.79 21.62 3.14
CA ASN A 271 6.67 22.27 3.82
C ASN A 271 5.53 21.35 4.29
N ILE A 272 5.78 20.05 4.41
CA ILE A 272 4.83 19.07 4.94
C ILE A 272 5.46 18.35 6.13
N ASP A 273 4.80 18.40 7.26
CA ASP A 273 5.26 17.77 8.49
C ASP A 273 4.67 16.37 8.70
N MET A 274 3.48 16.13 8.14
CA MET A 274 2.73 14.89 8.36
C MET A 274 1.84 14.56 7.15
N LEU A 275 1.71 13.28 6.86
CA LEU A 275 0.63 12.70 6.06
C LEU A 275 -0.44 12.15 7.02
N VAL A 276 -1.69 12.56 6.80
CA VAL A 276 -2.88 11.94 7.39
C VAL A 276 -3.42 10.97 6.34
N GLY A 277 -3.20 9.68 6.58
CA GLY A 277 -3.39 8.60 5.62
C GLY A 277 -4.76 7.93 5.67
N ALA A 278 -4.92 6.89 4.86
CA ALA A 278 -6.11 6.06 4.76
C ALA A 278 -6.57 5.45 6.09
N ASP A 279 -5.69 5.30 7.09
CA ASP A 279 -6.09 4.89 8.44
C ASP A 279 -7.01 5.90 9.13
N PHE A 280 -6.88 7.19 8.81
CA PHE A 280 -7.83 8.22 9.22
C PHE A 280 -9.07 8.25 8.31
N PHE A 281 -8.89 8.23 6.99
CA PHE A 281 -10.02 8.27 6.04
C PHE A 281 -10.95 7.06 6.15
N LEU A 282 -10.46 5.88 6.57
CA LEU A 282 -11.28 4.68 6.78
C LEU A 282 -12.15 4.73 8.05
N THR A 283 -11.94 5.74 8.90
CA THR A 283 -12.66 5.92 10.17
C THR A 283 -13.44 7.21 10.22
N HIS A 284 -13.30 8.08 9.22
CA HIS A 284 -13.93 9.39 9.16
C HIS A 284 -14.56 9.61 7.78
N ARG A 285 -15.63 10.41 7.74
CA ARG A 285 -16.18 10.95 6.50
C ARG A 285 -15.75 12.41 6.38
N LEU A 286 -15.19 12.76 5.23
CA LEU A 286 -14.55 14.04 4.99
C LEU A 286 -15.20 14.74 3.80
N PHE A 287 -15.37 16.06 3.87
CA PHE A 287 -15.74 16.90 2.73
C PHE A 287 -14.73 18.04 2.56
N VAL A 288 -13.99 18.00 1.45
CA VAL A 288 -13.06 19.04 1.02
C VAL A 288 -13.83 20.07 0.21
N SER A 289 -13.96 21.29 0.74
CA SER A 289 -14.59 22.41 0.05
C SER A 289 -13.58 23.41 -0.44
N ASN A 290 -13.51 23.58 -1.75
CA ASN A 290 -12.64 24.56 -2.41
C ASN A 290 -13.11 25.98 -2.13
N ALA A 291 -14.43 26.22 -2.18
CA ALA A 291 -15.01 27.54 -1.94
C ALA A 291 -14.81 28.02 -0.49
N ASN A 292 -14.99 27.12 0.48
CA ASN A 292 -14.78 27.44 1.89
C ASN A 292 -13.31 27.34 2.33
N ARG A 293 -12.47 26.72 1.48
CA ARG A 293 -11.10 26.33 1.82
C ARG A 293 -11.03 25.59 3.14
N ALA A 294 -11.98 24.69 3.35
CA ALA A 294 -12.16 24.00 4.61
C ALA A 294 -12.41 22.51 4.37
N LEU A 295 -11.99 21.73 5.35
CA LEU A 295 -12.29 20.32 5.46
C LEU A 295 -13.29 20.13 6.60
N PHE A 296 -14.42 19.51 6.30
CA PHE A 296 -15.42 19.12 7.29
C PHE A 296 -15.31 17.62 7.54
N ILE A 297 -15.24 17.21 8.80
CA ILE A 297 -14.92 15.84 9.19
C ILE A 297 -15.90 15.36 10.26
N THR A 298 -16.38 14.14 10.12
CA THR A 298 -17.07 13.40 11.18
C THR A 298 -16.38 12.06 11.40
N TYR A 299 -16.30 11.65 12.66
CA TYR A 299 -15.85 10.31 13.00
C TYR A 299 -17.00 9.30 12.81
N GLU A 300 -16.76 8.27 12.01
CA GLU A 300 -17.73 7.22 11.65
C GLU A 300 -17.50 5.91 12.42
N GLY A 301 -16.49 5.87 13.28
CA GLY A 301 -16.15 4.69 14.07
C GLY A 301 -14.94 3.92 13.54
N GLY A 302 -14.51 2.92 14.31
CA GLY A 302 -13.38 2.05 13.97
C GLY A 302 -12.04 2.48 14.56
N PRO A 303 -10.96 1.74 14.28
CA PRO A 303 -9.65 2.01 14.89
C PRO A 303 -8.90 3.14 14.18
N VAL A 304 -8.56 4.21 14.90
CA VAL A 304 -7.80 5.37 14.39
C VAL A 304 -6.42 5.45 15.05
N PHE A 305 -5.36 5.73 14.27
CA PHE A 305 -3.99 5.91 14.76
C PHE A 305 -3.49 4.81 15.72
N ASN A 306 -3.78 3.55 15.35
CA ASN A 306 -3.49 2.34 16.13
C ASN A 306 -4.16 2.30 17.52
N LEU A 307 -5.24 3.04 17.71
CA LEU A 307 -6.17 2.94 18.83
C LEU A 307 -7.43 2.22 18.41
N ALA A 308 -8.07 1.53 19.35
CA ALA A 308 -9.41 0.99 19.20
C ALA A 308 -10.31 1.67 20.23
N PRO A 309 -10.76 2.90 19.96
CA PRO A 309 -11.51 3.69 20.94
C PRO A 309 -12.82 2.97 21.31
N LYS A 310 -13.09 2.87 22.62
CA LYS A 310 -14.36 2.39 23.17
C LYS A 310 -15.05 3.58 23.84
N GLY A 311 -16.32 3.82 23.51
CA GLY A 311 -17.10 4.93 24.08
C GLY A 311 -16.56 6.29 23.65
N ALA A 312 -16.52 6.54 22.33
CA ALA A 312 -16.18 7.87 21.84
C ALA A 312 -17.17 8.89 22.39
N MET A 313 -16.66 10.03 22.85
CA MET A 313 -17.45 11.09 23.47
C MET A 313 -17.29 12.38 22.66
N SER A 314 -18.33 13.19 22.60
CA SER A 314 -18.26 14.59 22.17
C SER A 314 -17.50 15.45 23.19
N ALA A 315 -17.16 16.69 22.81
CA ALA A 315 -16.48 17.64 23.69
C ALA A 315 -17.28 17.99 24.96
N ASP A 316 -18.62 17.96 24.90
CA ASP A 316 -19.53 18.14 26.04
C ASP A 316 -19.77 16.85 26.85
N GLY A 317 -19.05 15.76 26.54
CA GLY A 317 -19.04 14.53 27.33
C GLY A 317 -20.17 13.55 27.02
N LYS A 318 -20.91 13.74 25.92
CA LYS A 318 -21.97 12.80 25.49
C LYS A 318 -21.38 11.67 24.66
N ALA A 319 -21.90 10.46 24.85
CA ALA A 319 -21.54 9.33 24.02
C ALA A 319 -21.97 9.57 22.57
N LEU A 320 -21.07 9.32 21.63
CA LEU A 320 -21.37 9.42 20.21
C LEU A 320 -22.14 8.18 19.76
N ASP A 321 -23.25 8.39 19.06
CA ASP A 321 -23.91 7.32 18.31
C ASP A 321 -23.11 7.06 17.03
N LEU A 322 -22.39 5.94 17.04
CA LEU A 322 -21.60 5.44 15.92
C LEU A 322 -22.28 4.27 15.23
N SER A 323 -23.60 4.10 15.44
CA SER A 323 -24.36 3.14 14.67
C SER A 323 -24.27 3.47 13.18
N ASN A 324 -23.99 2.44 12.38
CA ASN A 324 -23.98 2.59 10.94
C ASN A 324 -25.43 2.70 10.47
N THR A 325 -25.83 3.90 10.03
CA THR A 325 -27.17 4.17 9.49
C THR A 325 -27.24 3.99 7.98
N ALA A 326 -26.14 3.58 7.33
CA ALA A 326 -26.16 3.27 5.91
C ALA A 326 -27.08 2.07 5.65
N PRO A 327 -27.79 2.04 4.50
CA PRO A 327 -28.58 0.89 4.11
C PRO A 327 -27.75 -0.40 4.12
N GLU A 328 -28.34 -1.50 4.58
CA GLU A 328 -27.68 -2.79 4.51
C GLU A 328 -27.39 -3.16 3.04
N PRO A 329 -26.18 -3.69 2.73
CA PRO A 329 -25.87 -4.23 1.42
C PRO A 329 -26.90 -5.26 0.95
N THR A 330 -27.26 -5.19 -0.32
CA THR A 330 -28.23 -6.13 -0.94
C THR A 330 -27.60 -6.96 -2.05
N THR A 331 -26.51 -6.49 -2.64
CA THR A 331 -25.81 -7.16 -3.74
C THR A 331 -24.47 -7.75 -3.29
N ALA A 332 -24.01 -8.78 -4.00
CA ALA A 332 -22.71 -9.41 -3.72
C ALA A 332 -21.55 -8.40 -3.73
N GLU A 333 -21.62 -7.44 -4.64
CA GLU A 333 -20.62 -6.39 -4.84
C GLU A 333 -20.61 -5.39 -3.67
N GLU A 334 -21.77 -4.99 -3.14
CA GLU A 334 -21.86 -4.14 -1.95
C GLU A 334 -21.31 -4.84 -0.70
N PHE A 335 -21.65 -6.12 -0.52
CA PHE A 335 -21.07 -6.94 0.55
C PHE A 335 -19.54 -7.04 0.40
N SER A 336 -19.05 -7.30 -0.81
CA SER A 336 -17.61 -7.33 -1.09
C SER A 336 -16.91 -6.02 -0.72
N ARG A 337 -17.48 -4.86 -1.10
CA ARG A 337 -16.91 -3.55 -0.74
C ARG A 337 -16.91 -3.30 0.77
N ARG A 338 -18.02 -3.55 1.46
CA ARG A 338 -18.08 -3.39 2.93
C ARG A 338 -17.10 -4.34 3.63
N GLY A 339 -17.02 -5.58 3.17
CA GLY A 339 -16.05 -6.57 3.65
C GLY A 339 -14.61 -6.10 3.47
N ALA A 340 -14.28 -5.49 2.33
CA ALA A 340 -12.95 -4.91 2.07
C ALA A 340 -12.62 -3.75 3.02
N VAL A 341 -13.57 -2.85 3.30
CA VAL A 341 -13.40 -1.78 4.30
C VAL A 341 -13.16 -2.35 5.69
N SER A 342 -14.00 -3.31 6.12
CA SER A 342 -13.85 -4.00 7.41
C SER A 342 -12.49 -4.70 7.52
N PHE A 343 -12.06 -5.39 6.45
CA PHE A 343 -10.77 -6.06 6.41
C PHE A 343 -9.60 -5.09 6.59
N SER A 344 -9.68 -3.94 5.92
CA SER A 344 -8.68 -2.86 5.97
C SER A 344 -8.58 -2.20 7.35
N ASN A 345 -9.73 -2.15 8.06
CA ASN A 345 -9.85 -1.71 9.45
C ASN A 345 -9.54 -2.82 10.48
N ARG A 346 -8.96 -3.96 10.05
CA ARG A 346 -8.63 -5.11 10.92
C ARG A 346 -9.83 -5.74 11.63
N ARG A 347 -11.04 -5.48 11.15
CA ARG A 347 -12.29 -6.13 11.60
C ARG A 347 -12.50 -7.40 10.79
N ILE A 348 -11.60 -8.38 10.99
CA ILE A 348 -11.49 -9.58 10.16
C ILE A 348 -12.76 -10.43 10.22
N THR A 349 -13.39 -10.56 11.40
CA THR A 349 -14.64 -11.33 11.56
C THR A 349 -15.79 -10.72 10.75
N GLU A 350 -15.98 -9.40 10.83
CA GLU A 350 -16.99 -8.68 10.02
C GLU A 350 -16.71 -8.85 8.53
N ALA A 351 -15.45 -8.71 8.11
CA ALA A 351 -15.04 -8.91 6.73
C ALA A 351 -15.37 -10.33 6.21
N LEU A 352 -15.11 -11.36 7.02
CA LEU A 352 -15.39 -12.75 6.65
C LEU A 352 -16.89 -13.02 6.47
N LEU A 353 -17.75 -12.39 7.28
CA LEU A 353 -19.20 -12.47 7.13
C LEU A 353 -19.66 -11.87 5.80
N ASP A 354 -19.19 -10.65 5.51
CA ASP A 354 -19.51 -9.95 4.28
C ASP A 354 -19.00 -10.68 3.03
N PHE A 355 -17.73 -11.13 3.03
CA PHE A 355 -17.19 -11.92 1.92
C PHE A 355 -17.91 -13.25 1.75
N THR A 356 -18.37 -13.89 2.83
CA THR A 356 -19.19 -15.10 2.74
C THR A 356 -20.52 -14.82 2.06
N LYS A 357 -21.18 -13.72 2.43
CA LYS A 357 -22.44 -13.32 1.81
C LYS A 357 -22.25 -12.98 0.32
N ALA A 358 -21.15 -12.31 -0.04
CA ALA A 358 -20.78 -12.04 -1.44
C ALA A 358 -20.62 -13.35 -2.25
N CYS A 359 -19.89 -14.33 -1.71
CA CYS A 359 -19.74 -15.65 -2.34
C CYS A 359 -21.09 -16.37 -2.50
N THR A 360 -22.00 -16.27 -1.51
CA THR A 360 -23.33 -16.90 -1.59
C THR A 360 -24.22 -16.24 -2.64
N LEU A 361 -24.19 -14.92 -2.76
CA LEU A 361 -25.00 -14.17 -3.71
C LEU A 361 -24.50 -14.27 -5.16
N ALA A 362 -23.21 -14.53 -5.35
CA ALA A 362 -22.58 -14.67 -6.66
C ALA A 362 -21.57 -15.83 -6.66
N PRO A 363 -22.04 -17.09 -6.63
CA PRO A 363 -21.18 -18.27 -6.46
C PRO A 363 -20.29 -18.58 -7.67
N THR A 364 -20.53 -17.93 -8.81
CA THR A 364 -19.73 -18.07 -10.02
C THR A 364 -18.65 -17.00 -10.16
N GLU A 365 -18.54 -16.07 -9.20
CA GLU A 365 -17.61 -14.96 -9.25
C GLU A 365 -16.36 -15.25 -8.41
N GLY A 366 -15.29 -15.72 -9.07
CA GLY A 366 -14.07 -16.21 -8.43
C GLY A 366 -13.40 -15.18 -7.49
N ARG A 367 -13.46 -13.88 -7.82
CA ARG A 367 -12.79 -12.84 -7.03
C ARG A 367 -13.28 -12.75 -5.59
N TYR A 368 -14.54 -13.11 -5.30
CA TYR A 368 -15.06 -13.08 -3.93
C TYR A 368 -14.46 -14.19 -3.07
N PHE A 369 -14.20 -15.36 -3.68
CA PHE A 369 -13.46 -16.44 -3.02
C PHE A 369 -12.02 -16.03 -2.77
N TYR A 370 -11.36 -15.36 -3.72
CA TYR A 370 -10.02 -14.81 -3.51
C TYR A 370 -9.99 -13.81 -2.34
N GLN A 371 -10.92 -12.85 -2.28
CA GLN A 371 -11.01 -11.89 -1.17
C GLN A 371 -11.22 -12.59 0.18
N ARG A 372 -12.12 -13.59 0.23
CA ARG A 372 -12.34 -14.38 1.43
C ARG A 372 -11.11 -15.19 1.83
N ALA A 373 -10.39 -15.76 0.87
CA ALA A 373 -9.13 -16.46 1.11
C ALA A 373 -8.09 -15.53 1.78
N MET A 374 -7.94 -14.31 1.29
CA MET A 374 -7.00 -13.33 1.87
C MET A 374 -7.39 -12.98 3.31
N ALA A 375 -8.69 -12.80 3.58
CA ALA A 375 -9.18 -12.57 4.94
C ALA A 375 -8.97 -13.80 5.85
N ARG A 376 -9.18 -15.02 5.33
CA ARG A 376 -8.92 -16.29 6.04
C ARG A 376 -7.45 -16.45 6.38
N LEU A 377 -6.53 -16.12 5.45
CA LEU A 377 -5.09 -16.13 5.72
C LEU A 377 -4.70 -15.17 6.83
N ALA A 378 -5.24 -13.95 6.83
CA ALA A 378 -5.05 -12.99 7.91
C ALA A 378 -5.62 -13.50 9.24
N ASN A 379 -6.72 -14.28 9.19
CA ASN A 379 -7.31 -14.96 10.34
C ASN A 379 -6.64 -16.30 10.70
N ARG A 380 -5.50 -16.64 10.11
CA ARG A 380 -4.76 -17.90 10.30
C ARG A 380 -5.53 -19.17 9.93
N GLN A 381 -6.56 -19.06 9.09
CA GLN A 381 -7.37 -20.17 8.58
C GLN A 381 -6.80 -20.68 7.25
N ARG A 382 -5.58 -21.24 7.30
CA ARG A 382 -4.80 -21.62 6.11
C ARG A 382 -5.52 -22.61 5.19
N ASP A 383 -6.05 -23.70 5.73
CA ASP A 383 -6.68 -24.76 4.91
C ASP A 383 -7.97 -24.27 4.27
N ALA A 384 -8.77 -23.52 5.02
CA ALA A 384 -9.98 -22.88 4.48
C ALA A 384 -9.64 -21.83 3.40
N ALA A 385 -8.51 -21.14 3.51
CA ALA A 385 -8.03 -20.25 2.45
C ALA A 385 -7.58 -21.02 1.20
N LEU A 386 -6.90 -22.15 1.35
CA LEU A 386 -6.54 -23.02 0.22
C LEU A 386 -7.78 -23.53 -0.53
N GLY A 387 -8.85 -23.90 0.18
CA GLY A 387 -10.13 -24.25 -0.43
C GLY A 387 -10.76 -23.11 -1.22
N ASP A 388 -10.76 -21.89 -0.67
CA ASP A 388 -11.26 -20.70 -1.39
C ASP A 388 -10.40 -20.35 -2.61
N LEU A 389 -9.07 -20.48 -2.52
CA LEU A 389 -8.17 -20.27 -3.65
C LEU A 389 -8.39 -21.31 -4.75
N ALA A 390 -8.61 -22.57 -4.38
CA ALA A 390 -8.93 -23.62 -5.35
C ALA A 390 -10.24 -23.31 -6.08
N GLU A 391 -11.26 -22.83 -5.37
CA GLU A 391 -12.54 -22.43 -6.00
C GLU A 391 -12.39 -21.19 -6.88
N SER A 392 -11.62 -20.19 -6.43
CA SER A 392 -11.28 -19.01 -7.25
C SER A 392 -10.59 -19.41 -8.56
N ILE A 393 -9.62 -20.33 -8.50
CA ILE A 393 -8.89 -20.83 -9.67
C ILE A 393 -9.81 -21.69 -10.55
N ARG A 394 -10.73 -22.48 -9.97
CA ARG A 394 -11.72 -23.24 -10.74
C ARG A 394 -12.62 -22.32 -11.58
N LEU A 395 -13.03 -21.18 -11.03
CA LEU A 395 -13.88 -20.19 -11.68
C LEU A 395 -13.12 -19.29 -12.66
N ALA A 396 -11.86 -18.96 -12.35
CA ALA A 396 -10.98 -18.16 -13.19
C ALA A 396 -9.60 -18.84 -13.36
N PRO A 397 -9.47 -19.84 -14.25
CA PRO A 397 -8.27 -20.68 -14.35
C PRO A 397 -6.98 -19.96 -14.70
N ASN A 398 -7.06 -18.78 -15.31
CA ASN A 398 -5.91 -17.99 -15.71
C ASN A 398 -5.67 -16.77 -14.80
N ASP A 399 -6.37 -16.66 -13.66
CA ASP A 399 -6.15 -15.55 -12.73
C ASP A 399 -4.78 -15.67 -12.05
N PRO A 400 -3.82 -14.78 -12.34
CA PRO A 400 -2.49 -14.86 -11.75
C PRO A 400 -2.51 -14.56 -10.25
N ASP A 401 -3.46 -13.76 -9.73
CA ASP A 401 -3.49 -13.39 -8.32
C ASP A 401 -3.80 -14.61 -7.43
N ALA A 402 -4.86 -15.36 -7.77
CA ALA A 402 -5.24 -16.56 -7.04
C ALA A 402 -4.15 -17.65 -7.11
N ARG A 403 -3.51 -17.83 -8.28
CA ARG A 403 -2.44 -18.81 -8.47
C ARG A 403 -1.15 -18.45 -7.74
N ILE A 404 -0.71 -17.20 -7.81
CA ILE A 404 0.45 -16.72 -7.05
C ILE A 404 0.19 -16.88 -5.54
N ALA A 405 -1.02 -16.56 -5.08
CA ALA A 405 -1.41 -16.74 -3.68
C ALA A 405 -1.36 -18.21 -3.25
N ARG A 406 -1.92 -19.14 -4.05
CA ARG A 406 -1.88 -20.57 -3.75
C ARG A 406 -0.46 -21.12 -3.80
N ALA A 407 0.31 -20.80 -4.83
CA ALA A 407 1.71 -21.19 -4.96
C ALA A 407 2.54 -20.73 -3.75
N ARG A 408 2.38 -19.50 -3.26
CA ARG A 408 3.09 -19.03 -2.05
C ARG A 408 2.83 -19.89 -0.82
N LEU A 409 1.65 -20.50 -0.72
CA LEU A 409 1.31 -21.41 0.35
C LEU A 409 1.91 -22.80 0.10
N THR A 410 1.84 -23.33 -1.12
CA THR A 410 2.20 -24.73 -1.44
C THR A 410 3.65 -24.95 -1.88
N VAL A 411 4.41 -23.87 -2.13
CA VAL A 411 5.81 -23.89 -2.61
C VAL A 411 6.80 -24.61 -1.68
N SER A 412 6.42 -24.82 -0.42
CA SER A 412 7.23 -25.56 0.56
C SER A 412 6.56 -26.88 0.93
N GLY A 413 7.31 -27.98 0.85
CA GLY A 413 6.86 -29.32 1.24
C GLY A 413 6.47 -30.19 0.05
N SER A 414 5.58 -31.17 0.28
CA SER A 414 5.17 -32.17 -0.72
C SER A 414 4.36 -31.59 -1.89
N ALA A 415 3.77 -30.41 -1.73
CA ALA A 415 2.94 -29.75 -2.75
C ALA A 415 3.73 -28.85 -3.72
N ALA A 416 5.06 -28.91 -3.72
CA ALA A 416 5.89 -28.06 -4.59
C ALA A 416 5.61 -28.26 -6.10
N ALA A 417 5.20 -29.46 -6.52
CA ALA A 417 4.81 -29.72 -7.90
C ALA A 417 3.51 -28.98 -8.30
N GLU A 418 2.53 -28.91 -7.41
CA GLU A 418 1.30 -28.13 -7.61
C GLU A 418 1.62 -26.63 -7.67
N ALA A 419 2.48 -26.15 -6.76
CA ALA A 419 2.94 -24.77 -6.78
C ALA A 419 3.62 -24.42 -8.10
N LEU A 420 4.41 -25.33 -8.68
CA LEU A 420 5.08 -25.12 -9.96
C LEU A 420 4.09 -25.01 -11.12
N ASP A 421 3.01 -25.79 -11.14
CA ASP A 421 1.93 -25.65 -12.12
C ASP A 421 1.28 -24.26 -12.02
N ASP A 422 0.93 -23.84 -10.80
CA ASP A 422 0.34 -22.53 -10.56
C ASP A 422 1.23 -21.38 -11.05
N VAL A 423 2.53 -21.44 -10.74
CA VAL A 423 3.48 -20.41 -11.15
C VAL A 423 3.61 -20.36 -12.67
N LYS A 424 3.60 -21.52 -13.37
CA LYS A 424 3.65 -21.57 -14.84
C LYS A 424 2.41 -20.96 -15.48
N VAL A 425 1.22 -21.28 -14.98
CA VAL A 425 0.00 -20.69 -15.53
C VAL A 425 -0.06 -19.18 -15.24
N ALA A 426 0.35 -18.76 -14.03
CA ALA A 426 0.45 -17.35 -13.70
C ALA A 426 1.43 -16.62 -14.62
N ASP A 427 2.65 -17.12 -14.82
CA ASP A 427 3.66 -16.52 -15.71
C ASP A 427 3.11 -16.32 -17.13
N HIS A 428 2.49 -17.36 -17.70
CA HIS A 428 1.90 -17.30 -19.03
C HIS A 428 0.79 -16.24 -19.16
N ALA A 429 0.03 -15.98 -18.08
CA ALA A 429 -1.03 -14.98 -18.07
C ALA A 429 -0.52 -13.54 -17.90
N LEU A 430 0.71 -13.33 -17.44
CA LEU A 430 1.24 -12.00 -17.14
C LEU A 430 1.76 -11.29 -18.40
N ALA A 431 1.48 -9.99 -18.51
CA ALA A 431 2.15 -9.14 -19.49
C ALA A 431 3.67 -9.07 -19.21
N PRO A 432 4.54 -8.92 -20.23
CA PRO A 432 5.99 -8.76 -20.06
C PRO A 432 6.39 -7.69 -19.05
N SER A 433 5.62 -6.61 -18.97
CA SER A 433 5.88 -5.48 -18.08
C SER A 433 5.29 -5.61 -16.68
N SER A 434 4.54 -6.67 -16.37
CA SER A 434 3.80 -6.75 -15.12
C SER A 434 4.69 -6.79 -13.88
N ASP A 435 4.37 -5.99 -12.86
CA ASP A 435 5.05 -6.03 -11.56
C ASP A 435 5.05 -7.42 -10.92
N LYS A 436 3.99 -8.20 -11.14
CA LYS A 436 3.84 -9.56 -10.59
C LYS A 436 4.93 -10.53 -11.06
N ARG A 437 5.68 -10.20 -12.12
CA ARG A 437 6.83 -11.00 -12.56
C ARG A 437 7.92 -11.10 -11.49
N LEU A 438 8.07 -10.10 -10.63
CA LEU A 438 9.00 -10.21 -9.51
C LEU A 438 8.57 -11.29 -8.50
N ALA A 439 7.27 -11.39 -8.22
CA ALA A 439 6.73 -12.45 -7.37
C ALA A 439 6.86 -13.83 -8.00
N VAL A 440 6.59 -13.96 -9.30
CA VAL A 440 6.78 -15.20 -10.08
C VAL A 440 8.25 -15.62 -10.10
N ALA A 441 9.18 -14.69 -10.34
CA ALA A 441 10.62 -14.96 -10.30
C ALA A 441 11.06 -15.51 -8.93
N SER A 442 10.61 -14.88 -7.84
CA SER A 442 10.91 -15.35 -6.49
C SER A 442 10.31 -16.73 -6.18
N LEU A 443 9.16 -17.06 -6.74
CA LEU A 443 8.56 -18.40 -6.61
C LEU A 443 9.37 -19.44 -7.40
N TYR A 444 9.80 -19.12 -8.62
CA TYR A 444 10.69 -19.97 -9.39
C TYR A 444 12.04 -20.22 -8.69
N ASP A 445 12.62 -19.21 -8.04
CA ASP A 445 13.82 -19.40 -7.21
C ASP A 445 13.59 -20.41 -6.08
N ARG A 446 12.42 -20.35 -5.40
CA ARG A 446 12.07 -21.29 -4.32
C ARG A 446 11.75 -22.70 -4.82
N LEU A 447 11.30 -22.81 -6.07
CA LEU A 447 11.00 -24.07 -6.76
C LEU A 447 12.20 -24.65 -7.50
N ASP A 448 13.37 -24.00 -7.40
CA ASP A 448 14.61 -24.42 -8.03
C ASP A 448 14.51 -24.51 -9.56
N THR A 449 13.89 -23.49 -10.17
CA THR A 449 13.81 -23.34 -11.62
C THR A 449 14.48 -22.02 -12.05
N PRO A 450 15.81 -21.91 -11.90
CA PRO A 450 16.54 -20.66 -12.06
C PRO A 450 16.47 -20.06 -13.47
N GLU A 451 16.30 -20.87 -14.53
CA GLU A 451 16.10 -20.35 -15.89
C GLU A 451 14.83 -19.51 -16.00
N ALA A 452 13.71 -20.02 -15.48
CA ALA A 452 12.43 -19.31 -15.50
C ALA A 452 12.45 -18.08 -14.59
N ALA A 453 13.18 -18.16 -13.47
CA ALA A 453 13.43 -17.01 -12.59
C ALA A 453 14.20 -15.91 -13.32
N ILE A 454 15.31 -16.24 -14.01
CA ILE A 454 16.11 -15.29 -14.79
C ILE A 454 15.25 -14.58 -15.84
N THR A 455 14.43 -15.32 -16.61
CA THR A 455 13.53 -14.74 -17.61
C THR A 455 12.59 -13.70 -16.98
N ASN A 456 11.98 -14.04 -15.84
CA ASN A 456 11.07 -13.11 -15.16
C ASN A 456 11.79 -11.91 -14.55
N TYR A 457 13.00 -12.09 -14.02
CA TYR A 457 13.83 -10.97 -13.57
C TYR A 457 14.25 -10.05 -14.72
N ASP A 458 14.60 -10.60 -15.88
CA ASP A 458 14.96 -9.83 -17.07
C ASP A 458 13.80 -8.96 -17.54
N LEU A 459 12.61 -9.55 -17.65
CA LEU A 459 11.37 -8.85 -18.01
C LEU A 459 11.03 -7.76 -17.00
N TRP A 460 11.04 -8.08 -15.70
CA TRP A 460 10.72 -7.10 -14.66
C TRP A 460 11.74 -5.95 -14.64
N LEU A 461 13.05 -6.24 -14.68
CA LEU A 461 14.10 -5.20 -14.63
C LEU A 461 14.09 -4.26 -15.84
N ALA A 462 13.60 -4.73 -16.99
CA ALA A 462 13.46 -3.92 -18.20
C ALA A 462 12.31 -2.90 -18.08
N SER A 463 11.20 -3.27 -17.42
CA SER A 463 10.02 -2.41 -17.28
C SER A 463 10.01 -1.56 -16.00
N HIS A 464 10.88 -1.87 -15.03
CA HIS A 464 10.92 -1.24 -13.70
C HIS A 464 12.29 -0.57 -13.41
N PRO A 465 12.71 0.45 -14.18
CA PRO A 465 14.05 1.05 -14.08
C PRO A 465 14.30 1.83 -12.78
N GLU A 466 13.26 2.39 -12.17
CA GLU A 466 13.34 3.23 -10.96
C GLU A 466 12.52 2.67 -9.78
N ASP A 467 12.21 1.37 -9.82
CA ASP A 467 11.38 0.73 -8.80
C ASP A 467 12.16 0.44 -7.51
N SER A 468 11.50 0.63 -6.36
CA SER A 468 12.08 0.41 -5.03
C SER A 468 12.51 -1.05 -4.75
N SER A 469 12.00 -2.01 -5.53
CA SER A 469 12.35 -3.43 -5.44
C SER A 469 13.50 -3.85 -6.35
N ARG A 470 14.12 -2.89 -7.07
CA ARG A 470 15.16 -3.17 -8.06
C ARG A 470 16.40 -3.85 -7.48
N ALA A 471 16.81 -3.49 -6.26
CA ALA A 471 17.93 -4.15 -5.60
C ALA A 471 17.66 -5.65 -5.38
N SER A 472 16.43 -5.99 -4.97
CA SER A 472 15.99 -7.37 -4.77
C SER A 472 15.92 -8.13 -6.09
N ALA A 473 15.41 -7.52 -7.16
CA ALA A 473 15.34 -8.15 -8.47
C ALA A 473 16.74 -8.42 -9.06
N LEU A 474 17.66 -7.46 -8.94
CA LEU A 474 19.06 -7.63 -9.34
C LEU A 474 19.74 -8.75 -8.56
N ASN A 475 19.56 -8.79 -7.23
CA ASN A 475 20.14 -9.85 -6.42
C ASN A 475 19.53 -11.22 -6.74
N GLY A 476 18.22 -11.32 -6.95
CA GLY A 476 17.57 -12.57 -7.35
C GLY A 476 18.11 -13.09 -8.68
N ARG A 477 18.29 -12.22 -9.67
CA ARG A 477 18.92 -12.59 -10.95
C ARG A 477 20.38 -13.01 -10.79
N CYS A 478 21.15 -12.32 -9.93
CA CYS A 478 22.51 -12.72 -9.58
C CYS A 478 22.54 -14.12 -8.98
N TRP A 479 21.68 -14.39 -8.00
CA TRP A 479 21.55 -15.68 -7.33
C TRP A 479 21.19 -16.79 -8.33
N ALA A 480 20.16 -16.60 -9.15
CA ALA A 480 19.73 -17.58 -10.13
C ALA A 480 20.82 -17.91 -11.17
N ARG A 481 21.58 -16.91 -11.64
CA ARG A 481 22.77 -17.14 -12.50
C ARG A 481 23.86 -17.92 -11.76
N GLY A 482 24.07 -17.59 -10.49
CA GLY A 482 24.99 -18.31 -9.60
C GLY A 482 24.59 -19.77 -9.33
N LEU A 483 23.30 -20.08 -9.26
CA LEU A 483 22.81 -21.45 -9.15
C LEU A 483 23.17 -22.27 -10.39
N LEU A 484 23.00 -21.68 -11.58
CA LEU A 484 23.32 -22.31 -12.85
C LEU A 484 24.81 -22.38 -13.18
N GLY A 485 25.65 -21.66 -12.44
CA GLY A 485 27.09 -21.57 -12.73
C GLY A 485 27.42 -20.95 -14.09
N ARG A 486 26.51 -20.17 -14.67
CA ARG A 486 26.68 -19.52 -15.98
C ARG A 486 26.71 -17.99 -15.87
N ASP A 487 27.31 -17.35 -16.87
CA ASP A 487 27.42 -15.88 -16.95
C ASP A 487 27.98 -15.21 -15.66
N PRO A 488 29.11 -15.69 -15.07
CA PRO A 488 29.59 -15.22 -13.78
C PRO A 488 29.87 -13.71 -13.75
N ASP A 489 30.31 -13.11 -14.87
CA ASP A 489 30.54 -11.67 -14.96
C ASP A 489 29.22 -10.87 -14.93
N LYS A 490 28.15 -11.37 -15.58
CA LYS A 490 26.83 -10.74 -15.52
C LYS A 490 26.21 -10.87 -14.13
N ALA A 491 26.38 -12.04 -13.50
CA ALA A 491 25.93 -12.26 -12.12
C ALA A 491 26.64 -11.31 -11.15
N LEU A 492 27.97 -11.19 -11.24
CA LEU A 492 28.73 -10.27 -10.42
C LEU A 492 28.32 -8.80 -10.63
N ALA A 493 28.06 -8.40 -11.87
CA ALA A 493 27.56 -7.07 -12.19
C ALA A 493 26.20 -6.78 -11.53
N ASP A 494 25.28 -7.74 -11.55
CA ASP A 494 23.97 -7.63 -10.89
C ASP A 494 24.11 -7.52 -9.37
N CYS A 495 24.90 -8.39 -8.76
CA CYS A 495 25.17 -8.35 -7.32
C CYS A 495 25.80 -7.02 -6.89
N ASN A 496 26.76 -6.50 -7.66
CA ASN A 496 27.35 -5.19 -7.41
C ASN A 496 26.35 -4.06 -7.59
N ALA A 497 25.43 -4.16 -8.56
CA ALA A 497 24.36 -3.19 -8.73
C ALA A 497 23.36 -3.21 -7.56
N ALA A 498 22.98 -4.39 -7.06
CA ALA A 498 22.14 -4.53 -5.88
C ALA A 498 22.79 -3.92 -4.64
N LEU A 499 24.08 -4.22 -4.39
CA LEU A 499 24.84 -3.68 -3.26
C LEU A 499 25.16 -2.19 -3.37
N ARG A 500 25.13 -1.59 -4.57
CA ARG A 500 25.17 -0.11 -4.69
C ARG A 500 23.89 0.55 -4.17
N ILE A 501 22.74 -0.14 -4.29
CA ILE A 501 21.45 0.36 -3.81
C ILE A 501 21.29 0.05 -2.31
N GLU A 502 21.61 -1.18 -1.90
CA GLU A 502 21.53 -1.64 -0.51
C GLU A 502 22.88 -2.25 -0.04
N PRO A 503 23.85 -1.43 0.39
CA PRO A 503 25.24 -1.87 0.63
C PRO A 503 25.45 -2.80 1.82
N LYS A 504 24.47 -2.93 2.72
CA LYS A 504 24.56 -3.73 3.95
C LYS A 504 23.51 -4.84 3.99
N ASN A 505 23.03 -5.30 2.84
CA ASN A 505 22.09 -6.41 2.80
C ASN A 505 22.88 -7.74 2.85
N PRO A 506 22.77 -8.54 3.94
CA PRO A 506 23.58 -9.75 4.11
C PRO A 506 23.30 -10.79 3.02
N SER A 507 22.04 -10.92 2.57
CA SER A 507 21.69 -11.84 1.48
C SER A 507 22.34 -11.46 0.15
N TYR A 508 22.64 -10.16 -0.07
CA TYR A 508 23.26 -9.70 -1.32
C TYR A 508 24.77 -9.92 -1.30
N LEU A 509 25.38 -9.76 -0.12
CA LEU A 509 26.76 -10.15 0.13
C LEU A 509 26.94 -11.66 -0.07
N ASP A 510 26.03 -12.49 0.45
CA ASP A 510 26.04 -13.94 0.26
C ASP A 510 26.01 -14.35 -1.21
N SER A 511 25.09 -13.77 -1.99
CA SER A 511 25.00 -14.03 -3.44
C SER A 511 26.31 -13.67 -4.14
N ARG A 512 26.89 -12.50 -3.82
CA ARG A 512 28.16 -12.08 -4.43
C ARG A 512 29.32 -13.00 -4.01
N GLY A 513 29.35 -13.41 -2.75
CA GLY A 513 30.30 -14.39 -2.23
C GLY A 513 30.24 -15.72 -3.00
N LEU A 514 29.04 -16.21 -3.32
CA LEU A 514 28.85 -17.42 -4.13
C LEU A 514 29.44 -17.24 -5.53
N ILE A 515 29.16 -16.12 -6.21
CA ILE A 515 29.71 -15.85 -7.53
C ILE A 515 31.24 -15.79 -7.49
N ARG A 516 31.81 -15.09 -6.50
CA ARG A 516 33.26 -14.97 -6.31
C ARG A 516 33.92 -16.31 -6.02
N LEU A 517 33.32 -17.15 -5.18
CA LEU A 517 33.77 -18.52 -4.93
C LEU A 517 33.81 -19.34 -6.23
N ARG A 518 32.75 -19.28 -7.05
CA ARG A 518 32.73 -19.97 -8.34
C ARG A 518 33.78 -19.45 -9.33
N ARG A 519 34.18 -18.19 -9.22
CA ARG A 519 35.28 -17.58 -10.01
C ARG A 519 36.67 -17.85 -9.42
N GLY A 520 36.77 -18.51 -8.27
CA GLY A 520 38.05 -18.73 -7.57
C GLY A 520 38.59 -17.49 -6.84
N GLU A 521 37.78 -16.44 -6.68
CA GLU A 521 38.13 -15.18 -6.03
C GLU A 521 38.01 -15.30 -4.50
N LEU A 522 38.76 -16.22 -3.90
CA LEU A 522 38.58 -16.66 -2.51
C LEU A 522 38.68 -15.53 -1.50
N ARG A 523 39.68 -14.64 -1.62
CA ARG A 523 39.86 -13.50 -0.71
C ARG A 523 38.67 -12.55 -0.72
N GLN A 524 38.13 -12.25 -1.91
CA GLN A 524 36.96 -11.38 -2.03
C GLN A 524 35.67 -12.08 -1.58
N ALA A 525 35.57 -13.40 -1.75
CA ALA A 525 34.45 -14.19 -1.24
C ALA A 525 34.43 -14.23 0.29
N LEU A 526 35.58 -14.44 0.95
CA LEU A 526 35.71 -14.36 2.41
C LEU A 526 35.26 -13.01 2.93
N ALA A 527 35.73 -11.91 2.34
CA ALA A 527 35.33 -10.56 2.75
C ALA A 527 33.81 -10.31 2.66
N ASP A 528 33.14 -10.88 1.65
CA ASP A 528 31.68 -10.78 1.54
C ASP A 528 30.97 -11.59 2.61
N TYR A 529 31.40 -12.83 2.86
CA TYR A 529 30.81 -13.69 3.88
C TYR A 529 31.07 -13.15 5.30
N ASP A 530 32.25 -12.58 5.56
CA ASP A 530 32.55 -11.90 6.83
C ASP A 530 31.64 -10.70 7.05
N ALA A 531 31.45 -9.87 6.03
CA ALA A 531 30.55 -8.72 6.10
C ALA A 531 29.08 -9.16 6.31
N ALA A 532 28.66 -10.26 5.69
CA ALA A 532 27.33 -10.83 5.90
C ALA A 532 27.15 -11.36 7.33
N LEU A 533 28.13 -12.09 7.87
CA LEU A 533 28.10 -12.66 9.22
C LEU A 533 28.26 -11.60 10.32
N ALA A 534 28.92 -10.48 10.05
CA ALA A 534 28.92 -9.34 10.96
C ALA A 534 27.50 -8.78 11.20
N ILE A 535 26.59 -8.97 10.25
CA ILE A 535 25.19 -8.52 10.32
C ILE A 535 24.27 -9.66 10.81
N ALA A 536 24.49 -10.87 10.31
CA ALA A 536 23.67 -12.05 10.61
C ALA A 536 24.56 -13.23 11.08
N PRO A 537 25.10 -13.20 12.31
CA PRO A 537 26.15 -14.13 12.77
C PRO A 537 25.72 -15.60 12.90
N LYS A 538 24.41 -15.88 12.85
CA LYS A 538 23.83 -17.23 12.96
C LYS A 538 23.16 -17.69 11.67
N ASN A 539 23.57 -17.16 10.52
CA ASN A 539 23.08 -17.66 9.24
C ASN A 539 23.83 -18.94 8.86
N ALA A 540 23.13 -20.09 8.92
CA ALA A 540 23.72 -21.41 8.65
C ALA A 540 24.27 -21.54 7.22
N TRP A 541 23.55 -21.01 6.23
CA TRP A 541 23.99 -21.01 4.84
C TRP A 541 25.27 -20.20 4.65
N THR A 542 25.33 -18.98 5.18
CA THR A 542 26.53 -18.13 5.09
C THR A 542 27.75 -18.77 5.76
N LEU A 543 27.58 -19.31 6.97
CA LEU A 543 28.64 -20.02 7.70
C LEU A 543 29.15 -21.22 6.89
N TYR A 544 28.23 -22.03 6.35
CA TYR A 544 28.60 -23.17 5.52
C TYR A 544 29.38 -22.72 4.28
N MET A 545 28.90 -21.69 3.59
CA MET A 545 29.58 -21.15 2.43
C MET A 545 30.97 -20.59 2.76
N ARG A 546 31.13 -19.83 3.86
CA ARG A 546 32.44 -19.35 4.32
C ARG A 546 33.37 -20.52 4.63
N SER A 547 32.87 -21.59 5.26
CA SER A 547 33.67 -22.79 5.53
C SER A 547 34.26 -23.43 4.26
N LEU A 548 33.50 -23.43 3.15
CA LEU A 548 33.99 -23.94 1.86
C LEU A 548 35.09 -23.04 1.28
N VAL A 549 34.96 -21.72 1.44
CA VAL A 549 36.00 -20.78 0.99
C VAL A 549 37.25 -20.91 1.85
N GLU A 550 37.12 -20.99 3.17
CA GLU A 550 38.24 -21.14 4.11
C GLU A 550 39.01 -22.44 3.86
N ALA A 551 38.31 -23.55 3.63
CA ALA A 551 38.94 -24.81 3.26
C ALA A 551 39.76 -24.69 1.97
N LYS A 552 39.19 -24.04 0.94
CA LYS A 552 39.92 -23.77 -0.32
C LYS A 552 41.07 -22.78 -0.16
N ASN A 553 41.01 -21.90 0.84
CA ASN A 553 42.04 -20.91 1.15
C ASN A 553 43.13 -21.46 2.10
N GLY A 554 43.01 -22.71 2.58
CA GLY A 554 43.97 -23.36 3.48
C GLY A 554 43.73 -23.12 4.98
N ASN A 555 42.68 -22.39 5.34
CA ASN A 555 42.32 -22.04 6.72
C ASN A 555 41.44 -23.12 7.35
N VAL A 556 42.00 -24.33 7.51
CA VAL A 556 41.27 -25.52 7.96
C VAL A 556 40.62 -25.34 9.36
N PRO A 557 41.28 -24.75 10.38
CA PRO A 557 40.67 -24.57 11.70
C PRO A 557 39.44 -23.64 11.68
N GLU A 558 39.47 -22.57 10.90
CA GLU A 558 38.34 -21.64 10.69
C GLU A 558 37.19 -22.35 9.98
N SER A 559 37.51 -23.10 8.92
CA SER A 559 36.54 -23.89 8.15
C SER A 559 35.77 -24.87 9.03
N GLU A 560 36.47 -25.68 9.84
CA GLU A 560 35.82 -26.69 10.69
C GLU A 560 34.91 -26.07 11.75
N ARG A 561 35.29 -24.91 12.31
CA ARG A 561 34.46 -24.16 13.27
C ARG A 561 33.16 -23.69 12.63
N ASP A 562 33.24 -23.05 11.48
CA ASP A 562 32.07 -22.56 10.77
C ASP A 562 31.17 -23.68 10.29
N ARG A 563 31.76 -24.77 9.76
CA ARG A 563 31.02 -25.94 9.31
C ARG A 563 30.27 -26.59 10.47
N ALA A 564 30.91 -26.77 11.63
CA ALA A 564 30.26 -27.31 12.81
C ALA A 564 29.10 -26.43 13.29
N LEU A 565 29.29 -25.12 13.32
CA LEU A 565 28.22 -24.19 13.69
C LEU A 565 27.07 -24.22 12.68
N ALA A 566 27.35 -24.18 11.38
CA ALA A 566 26.34 -24.26 10.34
C ALA A 566 25.48 -25.53 10.45
N LEU A 567 26.11 -26.69 10.64
CA LEU A 567 25.44 -27.97 10.82
C LEU A 567 24.61 -28.05 12.10
N SER A 568 25.05 -27.39 13.18
CA SER A 568 24.28 -27.30 14.41
C SER A 568 23.01 -26.45 14.27
N LEU A 569 23.04 -25.45 13.38
CA LEU A 569 21.94 -24.53 13.12
C LEU A 569 20.96 -25.12 12.09
N GLU A 570 21.47 -25.71 11.02
CA GLU A 570 20.69 -26.31 9.94
C GLU A 570 21.38 -27.59 9.41
N PRO A 571 21.02 -28.79 9.91
CA PRO A 571 21.67 -30.03 9.51
C PRO A 571 21.59 -30.35 8.01
N LYS A 572 20.58 -29.81 7.31
CA LYS A 572 20.35 -30.02 5.86
C LYS A 572 21.05 -28.98 4.96
N VAL A 573 21.85 -28.07 5.51
CA VAL A 573 22.55 -27.03 4.74
C VAL A 573 23.48 -27.64 3.67
N VAL A 574 24.07 -28.80 3.95
CA VAL A 574 24.95 -29.54 3.04
C VAL A 574 24.20 -30.02 1.80
N ASP A 575 22.97 -30.48 1.96
CA ASP A 575 22.16 -30.99 0.84
C ASP A 575 21.87 -29.87 -0.17
N ARG A 576 21.63 -28.66 0.33
CA ARG A 576 21.47 -27.46 -0.50
C ARG A 576 22.74 -27.13 -1.29
N ALA A 577 23.91 -27.21 -0.66
CA ALA A 577 25.19 -26.93 -1.34
C ALA A 577 25.51 -27.97 -2.43
N ARG A 578 25.32 -29.27 -2.12
CA ARG A 578 25.51 -30.35 -3.08
C ARG A 578 24.63 -30.18 -4.32
N LYS A 579 23.37 -29.77 -4.11
CA LYS A 579 22.39 -29.56 -5.20
C LYS A 579 22.88 -28.53 -6.23
N ILE A 580 23.69 -27.57 -5.80
CA ILE A 580 24.21 -26.49 -6.65
C ILE A 580 25.67 -26.76 -7.07
N GLY A 581 26.17 -27.99 -6.85
CA GLY A 581 27.50 -28.43 -7.27
C GLY A 581 28.65 -27.83 -6.46
N LEU A 582 28.46 -27.66 -5.14
CA LEU A 582 29.49 -27.16 -4.20
C LEU A 582 29.86 -28.16 -3.12
#